data_AF-A0A6I6FT09-F1
#
_entry.id   AF-A0A6I6FT09-F1
#
_cell.length_a   1.000
_cell.length_b   1.000
_cell.length_c   1.000
_cell.angle_alpha   90.00
_cell.angle_beta   90.00
_cell.angle_gamma   90.00
#
_symmetry.space_group_name_H-M   'P 1'
#
loop_
_entity.id
_entity.type
_entity.pdbx_description
1 polymer ?
#
loop_
_entity_poly.entity_id
_entity_poly.type
_entity_poly.pdbx_seq_one_letter_code
_entity_poly.pdbx_strand_id
1 'polypeptide(L)'
;MTIVTIALMGAVTFAVRVAFFGPLEPSSISPRIERALPYVMPAVLMAIIVPSVLLAPKTGGGPSWLTPYLVGALVGFAVGAVRRDSFFLVFACSVAAFALTGLAL
;
A
#
# COMPACT_ATOMS: atom_id res chain seq x y z
N MET A 1 -3.07 15.36 -27.50
CA MET A 1 -2.70 15.61 -26.08
C MET A 1 -2.52 14.31 -25.28
N THR A 2 -3.26 13.24 -25.57
CA THR A 2 -3.10 11.92 -24.91
C THR A 2 -1.81 11.19 -25.27
N ILE A 3 -1.41 11.16 -26.55
CA ILE A 3 -0.20 10.44 -27.01
C ILE A 3 1.08 10.98 -26.36
N VAL A 4 1.22 12.31 -26.30
CA VAL A 4 2.36 12.97 -25.66
C VAL A 4 2.46 12.60 -24.17
N THR A 5 1.32 12.53 -23.48
CA THR A 5 1.27 12.17 -22.05
C THR A 5 1.69 10.71 -21.85
N ILE A 6 1.21 9.79 -22.69
CA ILE A 6 1.59 8.37 -22.62
C ILE A 6 3.09 8.21 -22.89
N ALA A 7 3.62 8.87 -23.92
CA ALA A 7 5.03 8.84 -24.25
C ALA A 7 5.90 9.39 -23.11
N LEU A 8 5.49 10.51 -22.50
CA LEU A 8 6.18 11.10 -21.36
C LEU A 8 6.16 10.16 -20.15
N MET A 9 5.02 9.56 -19.83
CA MET A 9 4.88 8.65 -18.69
C MET A 9 5.72 7.38 -18.87
N GLY A 10 5.75 6.85 -20.11
CA GLY A 10 6.63 5.75 -20.48
C GLY A 10 8.11 6.12 -20.35
N ALA A 11 8.50 7.29 -20.87
CA ALA A 11 9.87 7.79 -20.79
C ALA A 11 10.33 7.97 -19.33
N VAL A 12 9.51 8.57 -18.47
CA VAL A 12 9.80 8.74 -17.04
C VAL A 12 9.95 7.38 -16.35
N THR A 13 9.04 6.43 -16.61
CA THR A 13 9.09 5.09 -16.02
C THR A 13 10.38 4.35 -16.38
N PHE A 14 10.78 4.40 -17.66
CA PHE A 14 12.03 3.81 -18.11
C PHE A 14 13.26 4.55 -17.58
N ALA A 15 13.23 5.89 -17.56
CA ALA A 15 14.33 6.70 -17.07
C ALA A 15 14.65 6.40 -15.60
N VAL A 16 13.63 6.26 -14.75
CA VAL A 16 13.82 5.86 -13.35
C VAL A 16 14.47 4.47 -13.29
N ARG A 17 13.98 3.49 -14.05
CA ARG A 17 14.55 2.13 -14.05
C ARG A 17 16.01 2.11 -14.49
N VAL A 18 16.34 2.85 -15.55
CA VAL A 18 17.72 2.94 -16.07
C VAL A 18 18.62 3.73 -15.13
N ALA A 19 18.13 4.77 -14.45
CA ALA A 19 18.92 5.52 -13.48
C ALA A 19 19.37 4.64 -12.29
N PHE A 20 18.50 3.74 -11.81
CA PHE A 20 18.81 2.85 -10.70
C PHE A 20 19.57 1.58 -11.10
N PHE A 21 19.24 0.97 -12.24
CA PHE A 21 19.78 -0.34 -12.65
C PHE A 21 20.73 -0.29 -13.85
N GLY A 22 20.78 0.81 -14.60
CA GLY A 22 21.63 0.96 -15.78
C GLY A 22 23.14 0.98 -15.48
N PRO A 23 23.62 1.59 -14.38
CA PRO A 23 25.03 1.54 -14.00
C PRO A 23 25.45 0.22 -13.31
N LEU A 24 24.51 -0.63 -12.93
CA LEU A 24 24.79 -1.86 -12.21
C LEU A 24 25.03 -3.00 -13.21
N GLU A 25 26.26 -3.51 -13.28
CA GLU A 25 26.53 -4.74 -14.01
C GLU A 25 25.71 -5.89 -13.38
N PRO A 26 25.11 -6.81 -14.15
CA PRO A 26 24.29 -7.91 -13.62
C PRO A 26 25.03 -8.77 -12.57
N SER A 27 26.36 -8.86 -12.66
CA SER A 27 27.26 -9.55 -11.70
C SER A 27 27.47 -8.82 -10.37
N SER A 28 27.12 -7.52 -10.29
CA SER A 28 27.33 -6.66 -9.13
C SER A 28 26.14 -6.60 -8.17
N ILE A 29 24.99 -7.19 -8.54
CA ILE A 29 23.80 -7.19 -7.68
C ILE A 29 24.07 -8.09 -6.48
N SER A 30 24.17 -7.48 -5.30
CA SER A 30 24.41 -8.25 -4.07
C SER A 30 23.23 -9.21 -3.79
N PRO A 31 23.49 -10.41 -3.22
CA PRO A 31 22.44 -11.38 -2.87
C PRO A 31 21.36 -10.85 -1.92
N ARG A 32 21.63 -9.73 -1.23
CA ARG A 32 20.64 -9.04 -0.37
C ARG A 32 19.60 -8.29 -1.19
N ILE A 33 20.01 -7.63 -2.28
CA ILE A 33 19.11 -6.86 -3.16
C ILE A 33 18.23 -7.83 -3.96
N GLU A 34 18.81 -8.92 -4.45
CA GLU A 34 18.08 -9.97 -5.17
C GLU A 34 16.99 -10.60 -4.30
N ARG A 35 17.29 -10.86 -3.01
CA ARG A 35 16.28 -11.33 -2.04
C ARG A 35 15.22 -10.29 -1.70
N ALA A 36 15.53 -8.99 -1.80
CA ALA A 36 14.58 -7.91 -1.52
C ALA A 36 13.64 -7.63 -2.70
N LEU A 37 14.08 -7.90 -3.94
CA LEU A 37 13.36 -7.58 -5.17
C LEU A 37 11.91 -8.13 -5.23
N PRO A 38 11.63 -9.39 -4.81
CA PRO A 38 10.27 -9.92 -4.77
C PRO A 38 9.35 -9.18 -3.79
N TYR A 39 9.91 -8.54 -2.76
CA TYR A 39 9.15 -7.81 -1.74
C TYR A 39 8.83 -6.36 -2.13
N VAL A 40 9.30 -5.89 -3.28
CA VAL A 40 9.04 -4.51 -3.73
C VAL A 40 7.55 -4.26 -3.88
N MET A 41 6.79 -5.17 -4.50
CA MET A 41 5.36 -4.99 -4.66
C MET A 41 4.57 -4.90 -3.35
N PRO A 42 4.70 -5.86 -2.42
CA PRO A 42 4.03 -5.74 -1.13
C PRO A 42 4.51 -4.53 -0.31
N ALA A 43 5.79 -4.14 -0.43
CA ALA A 43 6.30 -2.95 0.25
C ALA A 43 5.70 -1.64 -0.31
N VAL A 44 5.60 -1.52 -1.64
CA VAL A 44 4.99 -0.37 -2.32
C VAL A 44 3.51 -0.26 -1.95
N LEU A 45 2.79 -1.38 -1.88
CA LEU A 45 1.40 -1.39 -1.46
C LEU A 45 1.24 -0.84 -0.04
N MET A 46 2.09 -1.27 0.90
CA MET A 46 2.09 -0.71 2.26
C MET A 46 2.49 0.76 2.30
N ALA A 47 3.44 1.19 1.47
CA ALA A 47 3.84 2.58 1.36
C ALA A 47 2.71 3.49 0.87
N ILE A 48 1.74 2.97 0.12
CA ILE A 48 0.54 3.69 -0.33
C ILE A 48 -0.58 3.62 0.72
N ILE A 49 -0.80 2.45 1.34
CA ILE A 49 -1.91 2.24 2.30
C ILE A 49 -1.67 2.96 3.64
N VAL A 50 -0.45 2.92 4.17
CA VAL A 50 -0.15 3.53 5.48
C VAL A 50 -0.49 5.02 5.54
N PRO A 51 -0.03 5.87 4.59
CA PRO A 51 -0.40 7.28 4.60
C PRO A 51 -1.89 7.49 4.34
N SER A 52 -2.53 6.69 3.47
CA SER A 52 -3.97 6.86 3.20
C SER A 52 -4.84 6.61 4.44
N VAL A 53 -4.39 5.74 5.35
CA VAL A 53 -5.06 5.47 6.63
C VAL A 53 -4.72 6.52 7.69
N LEU A 54 -3.45 6.93 7.80
CA LEU A 54 -2.99 7.88 8.82
C LEU A 54 -3.38 9.34 8.54
N LEU A 55 -3.41 9.74 7.26
CA LEU A 55 -3.80 11.08 6.82
C LEU A 55 -5.30 11.18 6.47
N ALA A 56 -6.07 10.12 6.75
CA ALA A 56 -7.50 10.12 6.49
C ALA A 56 -8.21 11.27 7.23
N PRO A 57 -9.20 11.94 6.61
CA PRO A 57 -9.95 13.00 7.25
C PRO A 57 -10.58 12.54 8.56
N LYS A 58 -10.45 13.35 9.61
CA LYS A 58 -11.11 13.09 10.89
C LYS A 58 -12.62 13.09 10.68
N THR A 59 -13.23 11.92 10.88
CA THR A 59 -14.68 11.74 10.85
C THR A 59 -15.12 11.65 12.31
N GLY A 60 -15.83 12.67 12.82
CA GLY A 60 -16.38 12.67 14.17
C GLY A 60 -15.55 13.37 15.26
N GLY A 61 -16.17 13.52 16.44
CA GLY A 61 -15.65 14.26 17.61
C GLY A 61 -14.85 13.40 18.61
N GLY A 62 -14.44 12.19 18.21
CA GLY A 62 -13.72 11.26 19.07
C GLY A 62 -12.21 11.52 19.23
N PRO A 63 -11.51 10.67 20.02
CA PRO A 63 -10.09 10.83 20.32
C PRO A 63 -9.26 10.81 19.03
N SER A 64 -8.35 11.79 18.89
CA SER A 64 -7.55 12.07 17.69
C SER A 64 -6.73 10.90 17.12
N TRP A 65 -6.62 9.79 17.85
CA TRP A 65 -5.75 8.66 17.53
C TRP A 65 -6.51 7.43 17.03
N LEU A 66 -7.84 7.37 17.20
CA LEU A 66 -8.66 6.20 16.87
C LEU A 66 -9.68 6.55 15.78
N THR A 67 -9.20 6.68 14.54
CA THR A 67 -10.08 6.92 13.38
C THR A 67 -10.69 5.62 12.88
N PRO A 68 -11.92 5.65 12.31
CA PRO A 68 -12.55 4.48 11.69
C PRO A 68 -11.66 3.80 10.63
N TYR A 69 -10.88 4.61 9.90
CA TYR A 69 -9.90 4.14 8.92
C TYR A 69 -8.79 3.28 9.55
N LEU A 70 -8.26 3.69 10.71
CA LEU A 70 -7.22 2.95 11.41
C LEU A 70 -7.74 1.62 11.95
N VAL A 71 -8.96 1.62 12.49
CA VAL A 71 -9.60 0.40 13.00
C VAL A 71 -9.89 -0.59 11.86
N GLY A 72 -10.44 -0.11 10.74
CA GLY A 72 -10.68 -0.94 9.55
C GLY A 72 -9.39 -1.56 8.99
N ALA A 73 -8.31 -0.77 8.93
CA ALA A 73 -6.99 -1.25 8.47
C ALA A 73 -6.39 -2.29 9.42
N LEU A 74 -6.46 -2.06 10.74
CA LEU A 74 -5.90 -2.97 11.73
C LEU A 74 -6.67 -4.30 11.80
N VAL A 75 -8.00 -4.25 11.72
CA VAL A 75 -8.85 -5.45 11.66
C VAL A 75 -8.58 -6.22 10.36
N GLY A 76 -8.50 -5.53 9.21
CA GLY A 76 -8.14 -6.17 7.94
C GLY A 76 -6.78 -6.86 8.00
N PHE A 77 -5.77 -6.19 8.58
CA PHE A 77 -4.44 -6.76 8.75
C PHE A 77 -4.44 -8.00 9.68
N ALA A 78 -5.12 -7.91 10.83
CA ALA A 78 -5.22 -9.02 11.78
C ALA A 78 -5.93 -10.24 11.17
N VAL A 79 -7.06 -10.02 10.49
CA VAL A 79 -7.83 -11.09 9.84
C VAL A 79 -7.03 -11.69 8.67
N GLY A 80 -6.33 -10.87 7.88
CA GLY A 80 -5.49 -11.34 6.79
C GLY A 80 -4.26 -12.13 7.25
N ALA A 81 -3.70 -11.80 8.41
CA ALA A 81 -2.60 -12.54 9.01
C ALA A 81 -3.02 -13.95 9.49
N VAL A 82 -4.27 -14.08 9.95
CA VAL A 82 -4.83 -15.35 10.44
C VAL A 82 -5.42 -16.20 9.32
N ARG A 83 -6.19 -15.59 8.40
CA ARG A 83 -6.88 -16.27 7.29
C ARG A 83 -6.34 -15.82 5.94
N ARG A 84 -5.19 -16.38 5.56
CA ARG A 84 -4.51 -16.09 4.29
C ARG A 84 -5.33 -16.49 3.05
N ASP A 85 -6.27 -17.42 3.19
CA ASP A 85 -6.99 -18.03 2.07
C ASP A 85 -8.33 -17.34 1.74
N SER A 86 -8.77 -16.36 2.53
CA SER A 86 -10.12 -15.80 2.44
C SER A 86 -10.11 -14.27 2.28
N PHE A 87 -9.73 -13.79 1.10
CA PHE A 87 -9.76 -12.35 0.76
C PHE A 87 -11.12 -11.71 1.03
N PHE A 88 -12.21 -12.42 0.71
CA PHE A 88 -13.57 -11.92 0.92
C PHE A 88 -13.88 -11.69 2.41
N LEU A 89 -13.34 -12.53 3.29
CA LEU A 89 -13.56 -12.41 4.74
C LEU A 89 -12.74 -11.24 5.31
N VAL A 90 -11.50 -11.07 4.85
CA VAL A 90 -10.67 -9.91 5.20
C VAL A 90 -11.36 -8.61 4.81
N PHE A 91 -11.88 -8.55 3.59
CA PHE A 91 -12.60 -7.39 3.07
C PHE A 91 -13.91 -7.12 3.83
N ALA A 92 -14.72 -8.16 4.06
CA ALA A 92 -15.97 -8.02 4.79
C ALA A 92 -15.72 -7.55 6.24
N CYS A 93 -14.71 -8.10 6.94
CA CYS A 93 -14.37 -7.68 8.29
C CYS A 93 -13.83 -6.25 8.36
N SER A 94 -12.98 -5.83 7.42
CA SER A 94 -12.45 -4.47 7.41
C SER A 94 -13.53 -3.43 7.14
N VAL A 95 -14.43 -3.70 6.18
CA VAL A 95 -15.58 -2.83 5.86
C VAL A 95 -16.56 -2.79 7.03
N ALA A 96 -16.87 -3.93 7.64
CA ALA A 96 -17.75 -3.98 8.80
C ALA A 96 -17.16 -3.20 9.99
N ALA A 97 -15.87 -3.33 10.26
CA ALA A 97 -15.19 -2.57 11.32
C ALA A 97 -15.20 -1.07 11.04
N PHE A 98 -14.95 -0.66 9.80
CA PHE A 98 -15.05 0.74 9.38
C PHE A 98 -16.47 1.29 9.55
N ALA A 99 -17.49 0.57 9.08
CA ALA A 99 -18.88 1.00 9.15
C ALA A 99 -19.37 1.11 10.60
N LEU A 100 -19.02 0.14 11.46
CA LEU A 100 -19.40 0.16 12.87
C LEU A 100 -18.75 1.30 13.64
N THR A 101 -17.48 1.59 13.37
CA THR A 101 -16.77 2.69 14.03
C THR A 101 -17.15 4.06 13.48
N GLY A 102 -17.43 4.15 12.17
CA GLY A 102 -17.94 5.37 11.55
C GLY A 102 -19.38 5.74 11.96
N LEU A 103 -20.16 4.78 12.46
CA LEU A 103 -21.50 5.03 13.02
C LEU A 103 -21.45 5.40 14.52
N ALA A 104 -20.36 5.02 15.21
CA ALA A 104 -20.21 5.16 16.66
C ALA A 104 -19.41 6.40 17.10
N LEU A 105 -18.79 7.14 16.16
CA LEU A 105 -17.92 8.32 16.36
C LEU A 105 -18.46 9.55 15.64
#